data_AF-A0A3B9EAC9-F1
#
_entry.id   AF-A0A3B9EAC9-F1
#
_cell.length_a   1.000
_cell.length_b   1.000
_cell.length_c   1.000
_cell.angle_alpha   90.00
_cell.angle_beta   90.00
_cell.angle_gamma   90.00
#
_symmetry.space_group_name_H-M   'P 1'
#
loop_
_entity.id
_entity.type
_entity.pdbx_description
1 polymer ?
#
loop_
_entity_poly.entity_id
_entity_poly.type
_entity_poly.pdbx_seq_one_letter_code
_entity_poly.pdbx_strand_id
1 'polypeptide(L)'
;MSLFLDIETDFHQNITVLGFYSESTGFQQIVGRDITKARISRLLPKPIIKDPGEAAGPNLRGLYTFNGHCFDLPVIRKRLGLDLREKYDSIDLRYLCKKQGLAGGQKAIEKMLGIGRDLPDMDGRDALYLWHNYIEYGSIGSLNTLLAYNQEDVMNMVRIKEIVEKMSNAIKPYQVYVV
;
A
#
# COMPACT_ATOMS: atom_id res chain seq x y z
N MET A 1 -0.59 -12.27 -8.80
CA MET A 1 -1.17 -10.93 -8.72
C MET A 1 -0.52 -10.21 -7.56
N SER A 2 -0.05 -8.98 -7.77
CA SER A 2 0.33 -8.07 -6.69
C SER A 2 -0.73 -6.98 -6.62
N LEU A 3 -1.27 -6.76 -5.43
CA LEU A 3 -2.23 -5.70 -5.13
C LEU A 3 -1.57 -4.78 -4.11
N PHE A 4 -1.45 -3.51 -4.39
CA PHE A 4 -0.90 -2.51 -3.47
C PHE A 4 -2.05 -1.67 -2.95
N LEU A 5 -2.11 -1.40 -1.66
CA LEU A 5 -3.23 -0.70 -1.03
C LEU A 5 -2.72 0.23 0.06
N ASP A 6 -3.26 1.44 0.07
CA ASP A 6 -3.01 2.46 1.09
C ASP A 6 -4.32 3.21 1.40
N ILE A 7 -4.49 3.65 2.64
CA ILE A 7 -5.62 4.47 3.06
C ILE A 7 -5.21 5.79 3.70
N GLU A 8 -6.03 6.80 3.45
CA GLU A 8 -6.04 8.04 4.23
C GLU A 8 -7.22 8.04 5.19
N THR A 9 -7.06 8.76 6.30
CA THR A 9 -8.12 8.91 7.30
C THR A 9 -8.38 10.35 7.69
N ASP A 10 -9.49 10.61 8.39
CA ASP A 10 -9.74 11.87 9.08
C ASP A 10 -9.27 11.80 10.56
N PHE A 11 -9.45 12.90 11.30
CA PHE A 11 -9.13 12.97 12.73
C PHE A 11 -9.89 11.95 13.61
N HIS A 12 -10.96 11.35 13.09
CA HIS A 12 -11.75 10.32 13.76
C HIS A 12 -11.43 8.91 13.25
N GLN A 13 -10.41 8.73 12.41
CA GLN A 13 -10.06 7.47 11.75
C GLN A 13 -11.16 6.90 10.84
N ASN A 14 -12.05 7.73 10.29
CA ASN A 14 -12.86 7.32 9.15
C ASN A 14 -11.98 7.32 7.90
N ILE A 15 -12.20 6.37 6.99
CA ILE A 15 -11.42 6.28 5.76
C ILE A 15 -11.90 7.37 4.80
N THR A 16 -10.97 8.19 4.31
CA THR A 16 -11.25 9.36 3.46
C THR A 16 -10.85 9.11 2.01
N VAL A 17 -9.75 8.40 1.80
CA VAL A 17 -9.29 7.90 0.51
C VAL A 17 -8.84 6.45 0.69
N LEU A 18 -9.21 5.59 -0.24
CA LEU A 18 -8.63 4.26 -0.38
C LEU A 18 -8.06 4.17 -1.80
N GLY A 19 -6.73 4.13 -1.88
CA GLY A 19 -5.98 3.95 -3.10
C GLY A 19 -5.54 2.50 -3.26
N PHE A 20 -5.60 1.99 -4.47
CA PHE A 20 -5.00 0.69 -4.77
C PHE A 20 -4.48 0.60 -6.20
N TYR A 21 -3.51 -0.27 -6.41
CA TYR A 21 -2.96 -0.60 -7.72
C TYR A 21 -2.84 -2.11 -7.90
N SER A 22 -3.25 -2.61 -9.05
CA SER A 22 -2.83 -3.92 -9.56
C SER A 22 -2.63 -3.86 -11.06
N GLU A 23 -1.78 -4.74 -11.60
CA GLU A 23 -1.56 -4.83 -13.05
C GLU A 23 -2.86 -5.04 -13.84
N SER A 24 -3.82 -5.80 -13.29
CA SER A 24 -5.09 -6.09 -13.96
C SER A 24 -6.11 -4.97 -13.90
N THR A 25 -5.97 -4.02 -12.98
CA THR A 25 -6.99 -2.99 -12.73
C THR A 25 -6.47 -1.57 -12.87
N GLY A 26 -5.16 -1.39 -13.02
CA GLY A 26 -4.52 -0.08 -12.95
C GLY A 26 -4.59 0.53 -11.55
N PHE A 27 -4.22 1.80 -11.46
CA PHE A 27 -4.38 2.58 -10.24
C PHE A 27 -5.81 3.09 -10.12
N GLN A 28 -6.41 2.98 -8.93
CA GLN A 28 -7.75 3.44 -8.63
C GLN A 28 -7.82 4.05 -7.23
N GLN A 29 -8.71 5.02 -7.08
CA GLN A 29 -9.04 5.65 -5.80
C GLN A 29 -10.54 5.65 -5.56
N ILE A 30 -10.93 5.44 -4.31
CA ILE A 30 -12.30 5.57 -3.82
C ILE A 30 -12.29 6.61 -2.71
N VAL A 31 -13.22 7.57 -2.75
CA VAL A 31 -13.17 8.77 -1.89
C VAL A 31 -14.43 8.91 -1.05
N GLY A 32 -14.25 9.21 0.23
CA GLY A 32 -15.30 9.51 1.20
C GLY A 32 -16.43 8.49 1.22
N ARG A 33 -17.67 8.95 1.03
CA ARG A 33 -18.89 8.11 1.11
C ARG A 33 -18.94 6.94 0.14
N ASP A 34 -18.14 6.96 -0.92
CA ASP A 34 -18.10 5.87 -1.90
C ASP A 34 -17.31 4.65 -1.37
N ILE A 35 -16.53 4.82 -0.30
CA ILE A 35 -15.75 3.78 0.36
C ILE A 35 -16.70 2.86 1.13
N THR A 36 -17.21 1.86 0.43
CA THR A 36 -18.12 0.86 0.98
C THR A 36 -17.57 -0.54 0.79
N LYS A 37 -17.90 -1.46 1.70
CA LYS A 37 -17.53 -2.89 1.59
C LYS A 37 -17.92 -3.49 0.24
N ALA A 38 -19.11 -3.14 -0.26
CA ALA A 38 -19.62 -3.63 -1.55
C ALA A 38 -18.79 -3.11 -2.73
N ARG A 39 -18.50 -1.79 -2.77
CA ARG A 39 -17.71 -1.19 -3.85
C ARG A 39 -16.28 -1.73 -3.86
N ILE A 40 -15.63 -1.80 -2.69
CA ILE A 40 -14.28 -2.37 -2.56
C ILE A 40 -14.26 -3.82 -3.03
N SER A 41 -15.21 -4.64 -2.56
CA SER A 41 -15.27 -6.07 -2.94
C SER A 41 -15.51 -6.28 -4.44
N ARG A 42 -16.14 -5.32 -5.12
CA ARG A 42 -16.36 -5.35 -6.57
C ARG A 42 -15.12 -4.91 -7.36
N LEU A 43 -14.39 -3.91 -6.85
CA LEU A 43 -13.28 -3.28 -7.56
C LEU A 43 -11.93 -3.97 -7.35
N LEU A 44 -11.69 -4.52 -6.15
CA LEU A 44 -10.44 -5.23 -5.90
C LEU A 44 -10.35 -6.49 -6.78
N PRO A 45 -9.17 -6.78 -7.35
CA PRO A 45 -8.97 -7.98 -8.16
C PRO A 45 -9.22 -9.23 -7.32
N LYS A 46 -9.91 -10.22 -7.87
CA LYS A 46 -10.16 -11.48 -7.16
C LYS A 46 -8.83 -12.12 -6.74
N PRO A 47 -8.74 -12.68 -5.51
CA PRO A 47 -7.56 -13.44 -5.10
C PRO A 47 -7.28 -14.56 -6.09
N ILE A 48 -6.00 -14.78 -6.40
CA ILE A 48 -5.60 -16.02 -7.06
C ILE A 48 -5.62 -17.08 -5.96
N ILE A 49 -6.53 -18.05 -6.09
CA ILE A 49 -6.51 -19.26 -5.27
C ILE A 49 -5.21 -19.98 -5.62
N LYS A 50 -4.23 -19.99 -4.72
CA LYS A 50 -3.04 -20.82 -4.88
C LYS A 50 -3.48 -22.28 -4.80
N ASP A 51 -2.96 -23.12 -5.69
CA ASP A 51 -3.08 -24.55 -5.50
C ASP A 51 -2.36 -24.92 -4.18
N PRO A 52 -2.93 -25.77 -3.31
CA PRO A 52 -2.37 -26.10 -2.00
C PRO A 52 -0.93 -26.67 -2.04
N GLY A 53 -0.44 -27.07 -3.21
CA GLY A 53 0.90 -27.60 -3.42
C GLY A 53 1.91 -26.64 -4.07
N GLU A 54 1.51 -25.42 -4.44
CA GLU A 54 2.43 -24.46 -5.08
C GLU A 54 3.30 -23.79 -4.02
N ALA A 55 4.56 -24.22 -3.90
CA ALA A 55 5.54 -23.57 -3.04
C ALA A 55 5.62 -22.08 -3.39
N ALA A 56 5.71 -21.22 -2.37
CA ALA A 56 5.91 -19.79 -2.56
C ALA A 56 7.21 -19.54 -3.34
N GLY A 57 7.09 -19.38 -4.66
CA GLY A 57 8.20 -19.00 -5.52
C GLY A 57 8.77 -17.63 -5.14
N PRO A 58 9.92 -17.24 -5.69
CA PRO A 58 10.60 -15.98 -5.37
C PRO A 58 9.77 -14.73 -5.69
N ASN A 59 8.72 -14.87 -6.50
CA ASN A 59 7.76 -13.82 -6.80
C ASN A 59 6.66 -13.81 -5.73
N LEU A 60 6.90 -13.06 -4.66
CA LEU A 60 5.88 -12.81 -3.65
C LEU A 60 4.68 -12.13 -4.32
N ARG A 61 3.54 -12.82 -4.35
CA ARG A 61 2.26 -12.33 -4.87
C ARG A 61 1.32 -12.20 -3.68
N GLY A 62 0.67 -11.07 -3.53
CA GLY A 62 -0.15 -10.78 -2.35
C GLY A 62 -0.68 -9.35 -2.30
N LEU A 63 -1.31 -9.03 -1.17
CA LEU A 63 -1.72 -7.68 -0.78
C LEU A 63 -0.55 -7.00 -0.08
N TYR A 64 0.04 -6.03 -0.76
CA TYR A 64 1.12 -5.19 -0.29
C TYR A 64 0.57 -3.92 0.36
N THR A 65 1.08 -3.62 1.54
CA THR A 65 0.84 -2.37 2.27
C THR A 65 2.17 -1.88 2.85
N PHE A 66 2.25 -0.63 3.30
CA PHE A 66 3.39 -0.15 4.07
C PHE A 66 2.92 0.19 5.49
N ASN A 67 3.37 -0.59 6.48
CA ASN A 67 2.86 -0.53 7.85
C ASN A 67 1.35 -0.85 8.00
N GLY A 68 0.70 -1.35 6.95
CA GLY A 68 -0.74 -1.59 6.94
C GLY A 68 -1.18 -2.76 7.80
N HIS A 69 -0.27 -3.64 8.22
CA HIS A 69 -0.61 -4.66 9.23
C HIS A 69 -0.97 -4.03 10.58
N CYS A 70 -0.40 -2.85 10.88
CA CYS A 70 -0.62 -2.13 12.12
C CYS A 70 -1.66 -1.00 11.99
N PHE A 71 -1.97 -0.55 10.77
CA PHE A 71 -2.84 0.60 10.53
C PHE A 71 -3.97 0.30 9.53
N ASP A 72 -3.66 0.23 8.24
CA ASP A 72 -4.63 0.14 7.14
C ASP A 72 -5.62 -1.01 7.30
N LEU A 73 -5.12 -2.24 7.47
CA LEU A 73 -5.95 -3.44 7.52
C LEU A 73 -6.81 -3.49 8.80
N PRO A 74 -6.28 -3.16 10.01
CA PRO A 74 -7.12 -2.95 11.18
C PRO A 74 -8.21 -1.89 11.00
N VAL A 75 -7.91 -0.74 10.39
CA VAL A 75 -8.87 0.34 10.17
C VAL A 75 -9.96 -0.10 9.17
N ILE A 76 -9.60 -0.71 8.04
CA ILE A 76 -10.55 -1.26 7.06
C ILE A 76 -11.47 -2.29 7.72
N ARG A 77 -10.92 -3.22 8.49
CA ARG A 77 -11.72 -4.22 9.22
C ARG A 77 -12.69 -3.56 10.19
N LYS A 78 -12.22 -2.61 10.99
CA LYS A 78 -13.03 -1.90 12.00
C LYS A 78 -14.14 -1.05 11.38
N ARG A 79 -13.83 -0.31 10.31
CA ARG A 79 -14.76 0.66 9.70
C ARG A 79 -15.74 0.02 8.73
N LEU A 80 -15.32 -1.02 8.03
CA LEU A 80 -16.10 -1.60 6.92
C LEU A 80 -16.54 -3.05 7.18
N GLY A 81 -16.10 -3.68 8.28
CA GLY A 81 -16.37 -5.10 8.54
C GLY A 81 -15.80 -6.00 7.43
N LEU A 82 -14.69 -5.58 6.82
CA LEU A 82 -14.03 -6.26 5.72
C LEU A 82 -12.62 -6.65 6.17
N ASP A 83 -12.39 -7.93 6.45
CA ASP A 83 -11.04 -8.43 6.70
C ASP A 83 -10.38 -8.84 5.38
N LEU A 84 -9.45 -8.02 4.89
CA LEU A 84 -8.73 -8.31 3.66
C LEU A 84 -7.75 -9.47 3.81
N ARG A 85 -7.31 -9.78 5.04
CA ARG A 85 -6.36 -10.88 5.30
C ARG A 85 -7.00 -12.26 5.19
N GLU A 86 -8.33 -12.34 5.28
CA GLU A 86 -9.06 -13.58 4.97
C GLU A 86 -9.09 -13.89 3.47
N LYS A 87 -8.84 -12.89 2.62
CA LYS A 87 -8.93 -13.00 1.16
C LYS A 87 -7.59 -13.00 0.46
N TYR A 88 -6.61 -12.27 1.00
CA TYR A 88 -5.31 -12.07 0.38
C TYR A 88 -4.19 -12.40 1.35
N ASP A 89 -3.15 -13.05 0.82
CA ASP A 89 -1.86 -13.15 1.52
C ASP A 89 -1.27 -11.75 1.69
N SER A 90 -1.29 -11.24 2.92
CA SER A 90 -0.86 -9.88 3.22
C SER A 90 0.64 -9.81 3.49
N ILE A 91 1.29 -8.84 2.86
CA ILE A 91 2.73 -8.60 2.92
C ILE A 91 2.95 -7.13 3.25
N ASP A 92 3.62 -6.87 4.37
CA ASP A 92 3.95 -5.51 4.78
C ASP A 92 5.38 -5.16 4.37
N LEU A 93 5.50 -4.16 3.48
CA LEU A 93 6.77 -3.70 2.96
C LEU A 93 7.68 -3.13 4.04
N ARG A 94 7.13 -2.60 5.15
CA ARG A 94 7.93 -2.14 6.29
C ARG A 94 8.81 -3.27 6.83
N TYR A 95 8.26 -4.48 6.97
CA TYR A 95 9.01 -5.63 7.48
C TYR A 95 9.96 -6.21 6.43
N LEU A 96 9.59 -6.19 5.14
CA LEU A 96 10.50 -6.60 4.08
C LEU A 96 11.71 -5.67 3.96
N CYS A 97 11.50 -4.35 4.00
CA CYS A 97 12.57 -3.35 4.02
C CYS A 97 13.48 -3.55 5.24
N LYS A 98 12.90 -3.79 6.42
CA LYS A 98 13.67 -4.02 7.65
C LYS A 98 14.63 -5.21 7.53
N LYS A 99 14.24 -6.28 6.82
CA LYS A 99 15.13 -7.44 6.56
C LYS A 99 16.34 -7.08 5.69
N GLN A 100 16.24 -6.03 4.90
CA GLN A 100 17.33 -5.48 4.07
C GLN A 100 18.10 -4.36 4.77
N GLY A 101 17.91 -4.15 6.08
CA GLY A 101 18.56 -3.08 6.85
C GLY A 101 17.97 -1.68 6.61
N LEU A 102 16.82 -1.59 5.93
CA LEU A 102 16.13 -0.34 5.65
C LEU A 102 15.05 -0.08 6.72
N ALA A 103 15.16 1.00 7.48
CA ALA A 103 14.25 1.31 8.58
C ALA A 103 13.72 2.75 8.51
N GLY A 104 12.45 2.94 8.84
CA GLY A 104 11.77 4.23 8.83
C GLY A 104 10.33 4.12 8.33
N GLY A 105 9.65 5.26 8.22
CA GLY A 105 8.39 5.36 7.48
C GLY A 105 8.62 5.25 5.97
N GLN A 106 7.55 5.10 5.19
CA GLN A 106 7.63 4.85 3.75
C GLN A 106 8.51 5.88 3.03
N LYS A 107 8.24 7.16 3.26
CA LYS A 107 9.02 8.27 2.69
C LYS A 107 10.52 8.23 3.00
N ALA A 108 10.89 7.83 4.21
CA ALA A 108 12.29 7.67 4.58
C ALA A 108 12.94 6.54 3.76
N ILE A 109 12.22 5.42 3.59
CA ILE A 109 12.68 4.31 2.75
C ILE A 109 12.78 4.73 1.28
N GLU A 110 11.80 5.44 0.75
CA GLU A 110 11.84 5.97 -0.62
C GLU A 110 13.09 6.80 -0.86
N LYS A 111 13.40 7.72 0.05
CA LYS A 111 14.63 8.53 -0.01
C LYS A 111 15.90 7.68 0.05
N MET A 112 15.96 6.68 0.93
CA MET A 112 17.11 5.77 1.02
C MET A 112 17.29 4.95 -0.27
N LEU A 113 16.21 4.65 -0.97
CA LEU A 113 16.20 3.90 -2.23
C LEU A 113 16.31 4.78 -3.48
N GLY A 114 16.40 6.10 -3.33
CA GLY A 114 16.45 7.04 -4.46
C GLY A 114 15.15 7.16 -5.25
N ILE A 115 14.01 6.83 -4.62
CA ILE A 115 12.68 7.01 -5.22
C ILE A 115 12.24 8.47 -4.98
N GLY A 116 12.03 9.21 -6.07
CA GLY A 116 11.56 10.59 -6.03
C GLY A 116 10.05 10.70 -5.76
N ARG A 117 9.65 11.89 -5.29
CA ARG A 117 8.26 12.35 -5.20
C ARG A 117 8.12 13.66 -5.98
N ASP A 118 6.97 13.85 -6.60
CA ASP A 118 6.60 15.10 -7.27
C ASP A 118 5.99 16.08 -6.25
N LEU A 119 5.32 15.56 -5.22
CA LEU A 119 4.77 16.37 -4.13
C LEU A 119 5.86 16.90 -3.18
N PRO A 120 5.61 18.06 -2.54
CA PRO A 120 6.50 18.61 -1.54
C PRO A 120 6.60 17.73 -0.30
N ASP A 121 7.45 18.13 0.65
CA ASP A 121 7.63 17.38 1.90
C ASP A 121 6.35 17.44 2.76
N MET A 122 5.48 16.44 2.59
CA MET A 122 4.23 16.23 3.34
C MET A 122 4.28 14.93 4.16
N ASP A 123 3.55 14.90 5.27
CA ASP A 123 3.36 13.71 6.11
C ASP A 123 1.87 13.37 6.33
N GLY A 124 1.62 12.28 7.07
CA GLY A 124 0.25 11.82 7.35
C GLY A 124 -0.59 12.80 8.18
N ARG A 125 0.02 13.77 8.88
CA ARG A 125 -0.73 14.84 9.57
C ARG A 125 -1.24 15.86 8.55
N ASP A 126 -0.47 16.17 7.52
CA ASP A 126 -0.92 17.07 6.45
C ASP A 126 -2.14 16.49 5.73
N ALA A 127 -2.17 15.17 5.50
CA ALA A 127 -3.32 14.48 4.91
C ALA A 127 -4.63 14.69 5.71
N LEU A 128 -4.57 14.71 7.04
CA LEU A 128 -5.71 15.02 7.91
C LEU A 128 -6.26 16.43 7.66
N TYR A 129 -5.37 17.41 7.55
CA TYR A 129 -5.75 18.80 7.30
C TYR A 129 -6.25 19.02 5.88
N LEU A 130 -5.68 18.35 4.88
CA LEU A 130 -6.18 18.40 3.51
C LEU A 130 -7.63 17.91 3.41
N TRP A 131 -7.94 16.78 4.06
CA TRP A 131 -9.32 16.29 4.11
C TRP A 131 -10.25 17.25 4.85
N HIS A 132 -9.83 17.74 6.02
CA HIS A 132 -10.60 18.71 6.79
C HIS A 132 -10.92 19.96 5.96
N ASN A 133 -9.93 20.52 5.26
CA ASN A 133 -10.13 21.70 4.44
C ASN A 133 -11.07 21.45 3.24
N TYR A 134 -11.03 20.25 2.67
CA TYR A 134 -11.98 19.86 1.63
C TYR A 134 -13.42 19.80 2.18
N ILE A 135 -13.62 19.20 3.36
CA ILE A 135 -14.96 19.06 3.96
C ILE A 135 -15.52 20.37 4.48
N GLU A 136 -14.75 21.14 5.24
CA GLU A 136 -15.23 22.37 5.88
C GLU A 136 -15.34 23.55 4.91
N TYR A 137 -14.39 23.67 3.98
CA TYR A 137 -14.28 24.84 3.10
C TYR A 137 -14.54 24.53 1.62
N GLY A 138 -14.86 23.28 1.27
CA GLY A 138 -15.05 22.89 -0.13
C GLY A 138 -13.78 22.98 -0.98
N SER A 139 -12.59 22.93 -0.34
CA SER A 139 -11.31 23.11 -1.03
C SER A 139 -10.98 21.94 -1.95
N ILE A 140 -11.31 22.08 -3.25
CA ILE A 140 -10.96 21.09 -4.28
C ILE A 140 -9.45 20.97 -4.44
N GLY A 141 -8.70 22.06 -4.27
CA GLY A 141 -7.24 22.02 -4.27
C GLY A 141 -6.67 21.10 -3.19
N SER A 142 -7.24 21.15 -1.98
CA SER A 142 -6.82 20.26 -0.89
C SER A 142 -7.16 18.81 -1.17
N LEU A 143 -8.33 18.52 -1.76
CA LEU A 143 -8.67 17.18 -2.19
C LEU A 143 -7.70 16.67 -3.27
N ASN A 144 -7.38 17.47 -4.27
CA ASN A 144 -6.46 17.08 -5.34
C ASN A 144 -5.06 16.74 -4.79
N THR A 145 -4.55 17.54 -3.85
CA THR A 145 -3.28 17.24 -3.19
C THR A 145 -3.35 15.95 -2.38
N LEU A 146 -4.45 15.69 -1.66
CA LEU A 146 -4.64 14.45 -0.91
C LEU A 146 -4.67 13.22 -1.82
N LEU A 147 -5.36 13.33 -2.96
CA LEU A 147 -5.42 12.26 -3.95
C LEU A 147 -4.05 11.99 -4.58
N ALA A 148 -3.30 13.05 -4.91
CA ALA A 148 -1.94 12.91 -5.40
C ALA A 148 -1.01 12.27 -4.35
N TYR A 149 -1.17 12.62 -3.08
CA TYR A 149 -0.37 12.08 -1.97
C TYR A 149 -0.59 10.57 -1.82
N ASN A 150 -1.86 10.14 -1.73
CA ASN A 150 -2.21 8.72 -1.67
C ASN A 150 -1.79 7.96 -2.94
N GLN A 151 -1.85 8.60 -4.13
CA GLN A 151 -1.34 8.00 -5.36
C GLN A 151 0.16 7.74 -5.32
N GLU A 152 0.95 8.72 -4.87
CA GLU A 152 2.39 8.53 -4.70
C GLU A 152 2.70 7.40 -3.71
N ASP A 153 2.00 7.35 -2.57
CA ASP A 153 2.18 6.30 -1.57
C ASP A 153 1.93 4.90 -2.16
N VAL A 154 0.82 4.72 -2.90
CA VAL A 154 0.52 3.44 -3.57
C VAL A 154 1.55 3.08 -4.64
N MET A 155 1.89 4.03 -5.52
CA MET A 155 2.78 3.75 -6.65
C MET A 155 4.23 3.58 -6.22
N ASN A 156 4.67 4.25 -5.16
CA ASN A 156 6.01 4.09 -4.62
C ASN A 156 6.18 2.76 -3.91
N MET A 157 5.13 2.18 -3.30
CA MET A 157 5.20 0.80 -2.79
C MET A 157 5.55 -0.21 -3.89
N VAL A 158 5.07 -0.02 -5.12
CA VAL A 158 5.46 -0.86 -6.27
C VAL A 158 6.97 -0.81 -6.49
N ARG A 159 7.53 0.41 -6.53
CA ARG A 159 8.97 0.65 -6.73
C ARG A 159 9.80 0.09 -5.57
N ILE A 160 9.38 0.31 -4.33
CA ILE A 160 10.03 -0.24 -3.13
C ILE A 160 10.09 -1.77 -3.23
N LYS A 161 8.96 -2.41 -3.53
CA LYS A 161 8.85 -3.86 -3.67
C LYS A 161 9.83 -4.40 -4.71
N GLU A 162 9.87 -3.79 -5.90
CA GLU A 162 10.79 -4.18 -6.97
C GLU A 162 12.27 -4.07 -6.57
N ILE A 163 12.66 -2.99 -5.90
CA ILE A 163 14.05 -2.78 -5.47
C ILE A 163 14.41 -3.79 -4.37
N VAL A 164 13.55 -3.97 -3.36
CA VAL A 164 13.79 -4.90 -2.24
C VAL A 164 13.87 -6.36 -2.70
N GLU A 165 13.07 -6.76 -3.69
CA GLU A 165 13.17 -8.10 -4.29
C GLU A 165 14.50 -8.31 -5.03
N LYS A 166 14.96 -7.30 -5.79
CA LYS A 166 16.27 -7.35 -6.45
C LYS A 166 17.41 -7.46 -5.44
N MET A 167 17.36 -6.70 -4.34
CA MET A 167 18.33 -6.80 -3.24
C MET A 167 18.34 -8.21 -2.62
N SER A 168 17.16 -8.78 -2.38
CA SER A 168 17.02 -10.12 -1.79
C SER A 168 17.60 -11.23 -2.69
N ASN A 169 17.44 -11.09 -4.01
CA ASN A 169 17.98 -12.05 -4.99
C ASN A 169 19.50 -11.91 -5.17
N ALA A 170 20.04 -10.70 -5.04
CA ALA A 170 21.49 -10.47 -5.09
C ALA A 170 22.25 -11.09 -3.89
N ILE A 171 21.58 -11.26 -2.74
CA ILE A 171 22.16 -11.82 -1.50
C ILE A 171 22.08 -13.36 -1.45
N LYS A 172 21.61 -14.05 -2.50
CA LYS A 172 21.77 -15.51 -2.63
C LYS A 172 23.02 -15.84 -3.46
N PRO A 173 24.25 -15.81 -2.91
CA PRO A 173 25.41 -16.35 -3.61
C PRO A 173 25.25 -17.87 -3.72
N TYR A 174 25.49 -18.39 -4.92
CA TYR A 174 25.84 -19.77 -5.27
C TYR A 174 25.70 -20.81 -4.14
N GLN A 175 24.66 -21.66 -4.23
CA GLN A 175 24.78 -23.02 -3.68
C GLN A 175 25.92 -23.69 -4.42
N VAL A 176 27.08 -23.83 -3.75
CA VAL A 176 28.16 -24.70 -4.21
C VAL A 176 27.60 -26.12 -4.18
N TYR A 177 27.27 -26.67 -5.35
CA TYR A 177 27.08 -28.09 -5.49
C TYR A 177 28.44 -28.75 -5.27
N VAL A 178 28.64 -29.33 -4.10
CA VAL A 178 29.76 -30.24 -3.86
C VAL A 178 29.40 -31.54 -4.56
N VAL A 179 30.11 -31.82 -5.65
CA VAL A 179 30.09 -33.10 -6.36
C VAL A 179 30.81 -34.17 -5.55
#